data_AF-A0A432IJ65-F1
#
_entry.id   AF-A0A432IJ65-F1
#
_cell.length_a   1.000
_cell.length_b   1.000
_cell.length_c   1.000
_cell.angle_alpha   90.00
_cell.angle_beta   90.00
_cell.angle_gamma   90.00
#
_symmetry.space_group_name_H-M   'P 1'
#
loop_
_entity.id
_entity.type
_entity.pdbx_description
1 polymer ?
#
loop_
_entity_poly.entity_id
_entity_poly.type
_entity_poly.pdbx_seq_one_letter_code
_entity_poly.pdbx_strand_id
1 'polypeptide(L)'
;LQNPSHSYATAGNYDVSLSVTGPGGSDILTRPGYITVAELAPIADFSGTPTSGTQPLTVAFTDLSGGGPSTSWAWDFGDGATSSLQNPSHIYTGAGSYEVSLTVTGPGGASTLTRTGYIEVVELPRFVRGDGNQDGVLDISDPVLGLEFLFGSGSVDCLSALDVNDDSAVNLADIVFGLGSVFGSNSAPSAPYPACGTDPTPDALACLVSANCP
;
A
#
# COMPACT_ATOMS: atom_id res chain seq x y z
N LEU A 1 -40.58 -37.14 -27.16
CA LEU A 1 -41.13 -36.16 -26.20
C LEU A 1 -41.49 -34.90 -26.98
N GLN A 2 -42.69 -34.33 -26.82
CA GLN A 2 -43.00 -33.03 -27.42
C GLN A 2 -42.54 -31.92 -26.46
N ASN A 3 -41.90 -30.88 -26.99
CA ASN A 3 -41.38 -29.72 -26.25
C ASN A 3 -40.40 -30.08 -25.10
N PRO A 4 -39.28 -30.79 -25.39
CA PRO A 4 -38.27 -31.06 -24.39
C PRO A 4 -37.56 -29.76 -23.94
N SER A 5 -37.12 -29.73 -22.68
CA SER A 5 -36.21 -28.70 -22.15
C SER A 5 -34.83 -29.30 -21.88
N HIS A 6 -33.77 -28.53 -22.11
CA HIS A 6 -32.39 -28.91 -21.82
C HIS A 6 -31.60 -27.72 -21.27
N SER A 7 -30.66 -27.98 -20.36
CA SER A 7 -29.78 -26.97 -19.76
C SER A 7 -28.33 -27.25 -20.15
N TYR A 8 -27.67 -26.25 -20.74
CA TYR A 8 -26.26 -26.32 -21.11
C TYR A 8 -25.42 -25.72 -19.98
N ALA A 9 -24.55 -26.52 -19.37
CA ALA A 9 -23.72 -26.09 -18.24
C ALA A 9 -22.34 -25.55 -18.65
N THR A 10 -21.94 -25.75 -19.91
CA THR A 10 -20.62 -25.35 -20.43
C THR A 10 -20.81 -24.39 -21.60
N ALA A 11 -19.90 -23.45 -21.73
CA ALA A 11 -19.86 -22.59 -22.90
C ALA A 11 -19.51 -23.39 -24.17
N GLY A 12 -20.03 -22.94 -25.30
CA GLY A 12 -19.77 -23.59 -26.57
C GLY A 12 -20.92 -23.44 -27.56
N ASN A 13 -20.68 -23.96 -28.76
CA ASN A 13 -21.67 -24.06 -29.82
C ASN A 13 -22.19 -25.48 -29.88
N TYR A 14 -23.52 -25.61 -29.84
CA TYR A 14 -24.21 -26.89 -29.83
C TYR A 14 -25.09 -27.04 -31.06
N ASP A 15 -24.90 -28.16 -31.75
CA ASP A 15 -25.77 -28.60 -32.82
C ASP A 15 -27.03 -29.23 -32.21
N VAL A 16 -28.19 -28.93 -32.77
CA VAL A 16 -29.46 -29.51 -32.32
C VAL A 16 -30.03 -30.39 -33.40
N SER A 17 -30.24 -31.66 -33.09
CA SER A 17 -30.85 -32.64 -33.99
C SER A 17 -32.21 -33.07 -33.50
N LEU A 18 -33.21 -33.01 -34.38
CA LEU A 18 -34.55 -33.55 -34.18
C LEU A 18 -34.71 -34.78 -35.06
N SER A 19 -34.91 -35.95 -34.44
CA SER A 19 -35.28 -37.18 -35.13
C SER A 19 -36.76 -37.49 -34.95
N VAL A 20 -37.47 -37.73 -36.05
CA VAL A 20 -38.88 -38.12 -36.06
C VAL A 20 -39.01 -39.48 -36.75
N THR A 21 -39.68 -40.44 -36.10
CA THR A 21 -39.87 -41.81 -36.63
C THR A 21 -41.36 -42.16 -36.65
N GLY A 22 -41.81 -42.72 -37.76
CA GLY A 22 -43.18 -43.21 -37.95
C GLY A 22 -43.23 -44.52 -38.76
N PRO A 23 -44.44 -45.03 -39.06
CA PRO A 23 -44.62 -46.32 -39.75
C PRO A 23 -43.96 -46.39 -41.14
N GLY A 24 -43.72 -45.24 -41.77
CA GLY A 24 -43.08 -45.13 -43.09
C GLY A 24 -41.57 -44.88 -43.06
N GLY A 25 -40.94 -44.80 -41.88
CA GLY A 25 -39.50 -44.54 -41.74
C GLY A 25 -39.16 -43.45 -40.74
N SER A 26 -37.91 -42.95 -40.82
CA SER A 26 -37.36 -41.93 -39.94
C SER A 26 -36.79 -40.77 -40.74
N ASP A 27 -36.88 -39.57 -40.20
CA ASP A 27 -36.21 -38.38 -40.70
C ASP A 27 -35.43 -37.69 -39.57
N ILE A 28 -34.34 -37.01 -39.92
CA ILE A 28 -33.48 -36.27 -38.99
C ILE A 28 -33.20 -34.89 -39.56
N LEU A 29 -33.57 -33.86 -38.81
CA LEU A 29 -33.17 -32.49 -39.06
C LEU A 29 -32.10 -32.07 -38.05
N THR A 30 -30.91 -31.75 -38.54
CA THR A 30 -29.83 -31.17 -37.74
C THR A 30 -29.69 -29.68 -38.05
N ARG A 31 -29.62 -28.86 -37.01
CA ARG A 31 -29.28 -27.44 -37.08
C ARG A 31 -27.90 -27.22 -36.45
N PRO A 32 -26.84 -27.03 -37.25
CA PRO A 32 -25.52 -26.76 -36.73
C PRO A 32 -25.44 -25.41 -36.00
N GLY A 33 -24.72 -25.35 -34.87
CA GLY A 33 -24.49 -24.14 -34.08
C GLY A 33 -25.76 -23.43 -33.63
N TYR A 34 -26.86 -24.18 -33.45
CA TYR A 34 -28.18 -23.61 -33.18
C TYR A 34 -28.25 -22.93 -31.81
N ILE A 35 -27.45 -23.41 -30.84
CA ILE A 35 -27.34 -22.83 -29.50
C ILE A 35 -25.89 -22.37 -29.30
N THR A 36 -25.72 -21.13 -28.83
CA THR A 36 -24.44 -20.59 -28.38
C THR A 36 -24.54 -20.24 -26.90
N VAL A 37 -23.66 -20.81 -26.09
CA VAL A 37 -23.51 -20.49 -24.68
C VAL A 37 -22.20 -19.73 -24.51
N ALA A 38 -22.28 -18.50 -24.00
CA ALA A 38 -21.12 -17.64 -23.81
C ALA A 38 -20.30 -18.05 -22.56
N GLU A 39 -19.00 -17.82 -22.61
CA GLU A 39 -18.13 -17.91 -21.43
C GLU A 39 -18.45 -16.80 -20.44
N LEU A 40 -18.38 -17.12 -19.15
CA LEU A 40 -18.54 -16.10 -18.11
C LEU A 40 -17.29 -15.22 -18.06
N ALA A 41 -17.49 -13.91 -17.90
CA ALA A 41 -16.40 -12.99 -17.65
C ALA A 41 -15.84 -13.18 -16.23
N PRO A 42 -14.53 -12.98 -16.01
CA PRO A 42 -13.99 -12.91 -14.66
C PRO A 42 -14.57 -11.69 -13.92
N ILE A 43 -14.54 -11.74 -12.60
CA ILE A 43 -14.90 -10.64 -11.70
C ILE A 43 -13.64 -10.33 -10.88
N ALA A 44 -13.02 -9.17 -11.13
CA ALA A 44 -11.79 -8.79 -10.47
C ALA A 44 -12.02 -8.54 -8.97
N ASP A 45 -11.17 -9.12 -8.13
CA ASP A 45 -11.07 -8.78 -6.71
C ASP A 45 -9.65 -9.04 -6.21
N PHE A 46 -9.24 -8.32 -5.17
CA PHE A 46 -7.91 -8.47 -4.59
C PHE A 46 -7.79 -7.95 -3.15
N SER A 47 -6.72 -8.37 -2.50
CA SER A 47 -6.23 -7.79 -1.24
C SER A 47 -4.73 -7.50 -1.31
N GLY A 48 -4.26 -6.55 -0.50
CA GLY A 48 -2.85 -6.25 -0.24
C GLY A 48 -2.56 -6.26 1.26
N THR A 49 -1.37 -6.72 1.64
CA THR A 49 -0.92 -6.72 3.04
C THR A 49 0.57 -6.34 3.12
N PRO A 50 0.96 -5.38 3.99
CA PRO A 50 0.10 -4.45 4.72
C PRO A 50 -0.54 -3.40 3.80
N THR A 51 -1.60 -2.72 4.26
CA THR A 51 -2.22 -1.58 3.54
C THR A 51 -1.71 -0.22 4.00
N SER A 52 -0.89 -0.17 5.05
CA SER A 52 -0.28 1.07 5.52
C SER A 52 1.08 0.82 6.17
N GLY A 53 1.97 1.80 6.13
CA GLY A 53 3.27 1.74 6.81
C GLY A 53 4.22 2.85 6.37
N THR A 54 5.46 2.79 6.85
CA THR A 54 6.49 3.79 6.51
C THR A 54 7.24 3.41 5.24
N GLN A 55 7.69 4.39 4.46
CA GLN A 55 8.53 4.13 3.29
C GLN A 55 9.92 3.56 3.69
N PRO A 56 10.51 2.65 2.89
CA PRO A 56 9.89 1.94 1.78
C PRO A 56 8.93 0.84 2.29
N LEU A 57 7.71 0.82 1.78
CA LEU A 57 6.69 -0.16 2.17
C LEU A 57 6.62 -1.30 1.15
N THR A 58 6.91 -2.53 1.57
CA THR A 58 6.70 -3.73 0.74
C THR A 58 5.31 -4.29 0.98
N VAL A 59 4.49 -4.37 -0.06
CA VAL A 59 3.12 -4.89 -0.02
C VAL A 59 3.01 -6.15 -0.87
N ALA A 60 2.50 -7.22 -0.27
CA ALA A 60 2.15 -8.44 -0.98
C ALA A 60 0.69 -8.39 -1.43
N PHE A 61 0.44 -8.51 -2.73
CA PHE A 61 -0.89 -8.54 -3.32
C PHE A 61 -1.33 -9.98 -3.60
N THR A 62 -2.62 -10.24 -3.37
CA THR A 62 -3.26 -11.52 -3.63
C THR A 62 -4.49 -11.31 -4.51
N ASP A 63 -4.54 -12.03 -5.62
CA ASP A 63 -5.72 -12.12 -6.49
C ASP A 63 -6.82 -12.93 -5.79
N LEU A 64 -8.02 -12.34 -5.71
CA LEU A 64 -9.23 -12.95 -5.17
C LEU A 64 -10.33 -13.05 -6.24
N SER A 65 -9.97 -12.84 -7.51
CA SER A 65 -10.91 -12.77 -8.61
C SER A 65 -11.68 -14.08 -8.79
N GLY A 66 -12.96 -13.95 -9.14
CA GLY A 66 -13.88 -15.07 -9.31
C GLY A 66 -14.73 -14.95 -10.57
N GLY A 67 -15.91 -15.57 -10.58
CA GLY A 67 -16.80 -15.59 -11.74
C GLY A 67 -16.32 -16.57 -12.81
N GLY A 68 -15.99 -16.06 -13.99
CA GLY A 68 -15.43 -16.85 -15.09
C GLY A 68 -13.94 -17.16 -14.95
N PRO A 69 -13.39 -18.04 -15.83
CA PRO A 69 -11.99 -18.40 -15.80
C PRO A 69 -11.06 -17.22 -16.14
N SER A 70 -10.00 -17.06 -15.35
CA SER A 70 -8.97 -16.02 -15.53
C SER A 70 -7.75 -16.58 -16.26
N THR A 71 -7.19 -15.80 -17.19
CA THR A 71 -6.03 -16.19 -18.02
C THR A 71 -4.87 -15.21 -17.93
N SER A 72 -5.12 -13.94 -17.58
CA SER A 72 -4.08 -12.95 -17.34
C SER A 72 -4.50 -11.90 -16.32
N TRP A 73 -3.50 -11.30 -15.69
CA TRP A 73 -3.63 -10.23 -14.70
C TRP A 73 -2.80 -9.04 -15.16
N ALA A 74 -3.31 -7.84 -14.93
CA ALA A 74 -2.58 -6.59 -15.14
C ALA A 74 -2.82 -5.69 -13.92
N TRP A 75 -1.76 -5.45 -13.18
CA TRP A 75 -1.74 -4.60 -12.00
C TRP A 75 -1.21 -3.22 -12.35
N ASP A 76 -1.84 -2.19 -11.81
CA ASP A 76 -1.32 -0.83 -11.69
C ASP A 76 -1.29 -0.49 -10.20
N PHE A 77 -0.11 -0.16 -9.68
CA PHE A 77 0.09 0.13 -8.26
C PHE A 77 -0.17 1.60 -7.91
N GLY A 78 -0.44 2.47 -8.89
CA GLY A 78 -0.72 3.88 -8.67
C GLY A 78 0.52 4.77 -8.49
N ASP A 79 1.72 4.19 -8.52
CA ASP A 79 3.01 4.89 -8.50
C ASP A 79 3.74 4.87 -9.85
N GLY A 80 3.06 4.36 -10.89
CA GLY A 80 3.60 4.18 -12.25
C GLY A 80 4.24 2.81 -12.50
N ALA A 81 4.38 1.96 -11.48
CA ALA A 81 4.79 0.58 -11.65
C ALA A 81 3.60 -0.35 -11.95
N THR A 82 3.87 -1.43 -12.68
CA THR A 82 2.86 -2.42 -13.10
C THR A 82 3.37 -3.84 -12.94
N SER A 83 2.48 -4.83 -12.90
CA SER A 83 2.83 -6.25 -12.89
C SER A 83 1.84 -7.10 -13.67
N SER A 84 2.30 -8.24 -14.21
CA SER A 84 1.46 -9.25 -14.86
C SER A 84 1.38 -10.56 -14.09
N LEU A 85 1.97 -10.62 -12.88
CA LEU A 85 1.86 -11.80 -12.00
C LEU A 85 0.47 -11.86 -11.38
N GLN A 86 -0.02 -13.07 -11.11
CA GLN A 86 -1.28 -13.24 -10.39
C GLN A 86 -1.21 -12.66 -8.96
N ASN A 87 -0.13 -12.97 -8.22
CA ASN A 87 0.09 -12.51 -6.85
C ASN A 87 1.45 -11.80 -6.74
N PRO A 88 1.57 -10.52 -7.12
CA PRO A 88 2.83 -9.79 -7.07
C PRO A 88 3.17 -9.29 -5.66
N SER A 89 4.46 -8.99 -5.45
CA SER A 89 4.93 -8.14 -4.36
C SER A 89 5.45 -6.84 -4.97
N HIS A 90 5.13 -5.70 -4.35
CA HIS A 90 5.53 -4.38 -4.82
C HIS A 90 6.10 -3.53 -3.68
N ILE A 91 7.04 -2.64 -4.00
CA ILE A 91 7.69 -1.76 -3.02
C ILE A 91 7.36 -0.32 -3.37
N TYR A 92 6.64 0.35 -2.47
CA TYR A 92 6.39 1.78 -2.53
C TYR A 92 7.54 2.52 -1.85
N THR A 93 8.28 3.32 -2.63
CA THR A 93 9.50 4.00 -2.15
C THR A 93 9.26 5.41 -1.60
N GLY A 94 8.13 6.01 -1.94
CA GLY A 94 7.73 7.34 -1.48
C GLY A 94 6.51 7.27 -0.56
N ALA A 95 6.32 8.31 0.24
CA ALA A 95 5.09 8.54 0.96
C ALA A 95 3.98 9.02 0.02
N GLY A 96 2.76 8.62 0.33
CA GLY A 96 1.59 8.94 -0.47
C GLY A 96 0.43 7.99 -0.21
N SER A 97 -0.71 8.36 -0.75
CA SER A 97 -1.89 7.50 -0.84
C SER A 97 -2.00 6.98 -2.27
N TYR A 98 -1.89 5.66 -2.44
CA TYR A 98 -1.82 5.02 -3.75
C TYR A 98 -3.14 4.34 -4.12
N GLU A 99 -3.60 4.60 -5.33
CA GLU A 99 -4.73 3.91 -5.95
C GLU A 99 -4.23 2.64 -6.65
N VAL A 100 -4.76 1.48 -6.26
CA VAL A 100 -4.35 0.20 -6.85
C VAL A 100 -5.46 -0.33 -7.75
N SER A 101 -5.10 -0.79 -8.96
CA SER A 101 -6.02 -1.36 -9.93
C SER A 101 -5.56 -2.75 -10.35
N LEU A 102 -6.51 -3.69 -10.44
CA LEU A 102 -6.32 -5.02 -11.01
C LEU A 102 -7.29 -5.21 -12.17
N THR A 103 -6.76 -5.47 -13.35
CA THR A 103 -7.54 -5.96 -14.50
C THR A 103 -7.27 -7.45 -14.70
N VAL A 104 -8.33 -8.25 -14.69
CA VAL A 104 -8.29 -9.69 -14.94
C VAL A 104 -8.98 -9.99 -16.26
N THR A 105 -8.31 -10.75 -17.13
CA THR A 105 -8.84 -11.11 -18.46
C THR A 105 -8.99 -12.62 -18.58
N GLY A 106 -10.09 -13.05 -19.18
CA GLY A 106 -10.45 -14.43 -19.43
C GLY A 106 -11.16 -14.62 -20.77
N PRO A 107 -11.49 -15.86 -21.15
CA PRO A 107 -12.23 -16.19 -22.36
C PRO A 107 -13.58 -15.47 -22.49
N GLY A 108 -14.25 -15.20 -21.36
CA GLY A 108 -15.52 -14.48 -21.31
C GLY A 108 -15.42 -12.95 -21.32
N GLY A 109 -14.21 -12.39 -21.35
CA GLY A 109 -13.97 -10.95 -21.34
C GLY A 109 -12.99 -10.51 -20.24
N ALA A 110 -13.05 -9.24 -19.87
CA ALA A 110 -12.19 -8.67 -18.84
C ALA A 110 -13.01 -7.92 -17.78
N SER A 111 -12.45 -7.84 -16.57
CA SER A 111 -13.00 -7.08 -15.45
C SER A 111 -11.88 -6.34 -14.75
N THR A 112 -12.18 -5.13 -14.29
CA THR A 112 -11.22 -4.25 -13.59
C THR A 112 -11.82 -3.82 -12.27
N LEU A 113 -11.05 -3.96 -11.19
CA LEU A 113 -11.35 -3.39 -9.89
C LEU A 113 -10.26 -2.37 -9.54
N THR A 114 -10.69 -1.18 -9.13
CA THR A 114 -9.81 -0.11 -8.66
C THR A 114 -10.18 0.26 -7.24
N ARG A 115 -9.19 0.33 -6.36
CA ARG A 115 -9.34 0.75 -4.96
C ARG A 115 -8.56 2.04 -4.75
N THR A 116 -9.28 3.15 -4.61
CA THR A 116 -8.74 4.51 -4.38
C THR A 116 -8.10 4.60 -3.00
N GLY A 117 -6.88 5.12 -2.91
CA GLY A 117 -6.17 5.31 -1.63
C GLY A 117 -6.02 4.03 -0.81
N TYR A 118 -5.81 2.91 -1.50
CA TYR A 118 -5.80 1.58 -0.90
C TYR A 118 -4.55 1.31 -0.07
N ILE A 119 -3.40 1.85 -0.51
CA ILE A 119 -2.14 1.76 0.22
C ILE A 119 -1.74 3.15 0.70
N GLU A 120 -1.50 3.27 2.00
CA GLU A 120 -1.06 4.51 2.63
C GLU A 120 0.38 4.38 3.11
N VAL A 121 1.29 5.07 2.44
CA VAL A 121 2.69 5.12 2.84
C VAL A 121 2.97 6.46 3.47
N VAL A 122 3.49 6.45 4.69
CA VAL A 122 3.93 7.66 5.38
C VAL A 122 5.45 7.79 5.29
N GLU A 123 5.95 9.03 5.35
CA GLU A 123 7.38 9.23 5.48
C GLU A 123 7.85 8.63 6.82
N LEU A 124 9.08 8.12 6.85
CA LEU A 124 9.71 7.84 8.13
C LEU A 124 9.78 9.15 8.91
N PRO A 125 9.45 9.15 10.22
CA PRO A 125 9.71 10.31 11.05
C PRO A 125 11.20 10.65 10.93
N ARG A 126 11.48 11.85 10.43
CA ARG A 126 12.84 12.36 10.36
C ARG A 126 13.20 12.89 11.73
N PHE A 127 13.91 12.08 12.50
CA PHE A 127 14.58 12.61 13.69
C PHE A 127 15.73 13.51 13.23
N VAL A 128 15.59 14.81 13.46
CA VAL A 128 16.64 15.80 13.30
C VAL A 128 17.02 16.28 14.70
N ARG A 129 18.27 16.10 15.11
CA ARG A 129 18.73 16.57 16.42
C ARG A 129 18.63 18.09 16.48
N GLY A 130 17.95 18.61 17.50
CA GLY A 130 17.65 20.03 17.65
C GLY A 130 16.38 20.48 16.95
N ASP A 131 15.64 19.59 16.28
CA ASP A 131 14.28 19.84 15.79
C ASP A 131 13.30 19.47 16.89
N GLY A 132 13.04 20.45 17.77
CA GLY A 132 12.23 20.27 18.96
C GLY A 132 10.75 20.05 18.65
N ASN A 133 10.29 20.51 17.48
CA ASN A 133 8.90 20.46 17.05
C ASN A 133 8.59 19.24 16.16
N GLN A 134 9.62 18.54 15.68
CA GLN A 134 9.58 17.35 14.81
C GLN A 134 8.95 17.60 13.44
N ASP A 135 9.04 18.81 12.90
CA ASP A 135 8.55 19.14 11.56
C ASP A 135 9.57 18.85 10.45
N GLY A 136 10.78 18.43 10.82
CA GLY A 136 11.88 18.10 9.93
C GLY A 136 12.74 19.30 9.52
N VAL A 137 12.52 20.49 10.10
CA VAL A 137 13.18 21.75 9.78
C VAL A 137 13.84 22.32 11.04
N LEU A 138 15.15 22.60 10.97
CA LEU A 138 15.84 23.33 12.03
C LEU A 138 15.64 24.84 11.87
N ASP A 139 14.82 25.44 12.73
CA ASP A 139 14.59 26.88 12.77
C ASP A 139 14.42 27.43 14.20
N ILE A 140 13.97 28.67 14.33
CA ILE A 140 13.85 29.32 15.64
C ILE A 140 12.72 28.75 16.51
N SER A 141 11.76 28.05 15.91
CA SER A 141 10.65 27.43 16.63
C SER A 141 11.13 26.29 17.53
N ASP A 142 12.25 25.64 17.20
CA ASP A 142 12.83 24.56 17.99
C ASP A 142 13.35 25.00 19.37
N PRO A 143 14.30 25.96 19.47
CA PRO A 143 14.74 26.45 20.78
C PRO A 143 13.63 27.18 21.53
N VAL A 144 12.62 27.71 20.85
CA VAL A 144 11.42 28.26 21.50
C VAL A 144 10.64 27.17 22.21
N LEU A 145 10.39 26.02 21.57
CA LEU A 145 9.77 24.87 22.24
C LEU A 145 10.61 24.32 23.39
N GLY A 146 11.95 24.29 23.23
CA GLY A 146 12.83 23.93 24.33
C GLY A 146 12.69 24.87 25.52
N LEU A 147 12.54 26.18 25.27
CA LEU A 147 12.26 27.17 26.32
C LEU A 147 10.92 26.93 27.00
N GLU A 148 9.86 26.71 26.21
CA GLU A 148 8.52 26.45 26.72
C GLU A 148 8.49 25.17 27.57
N PHE A 149 9.20 24.14 27.15
CA PHE A 149 9.38 22.91 27.91
C PHE A 149 10.09 23.16 29.26
N LEU A 150 11.22 23.89 29.26
CA LEU A 150 11.98 24.20 30.48
C LEU A 150 11.19 25.05 31.49
N PHE A 151 10.30 25.92 31.00
CA PHE A 151 9.45 26.75 31.84
C PHE A 151 8.08 26.13 32.12
N GLY A 152 7.83 24.90 31.66
CA GLY A 152 6.61 24.14 31.91
C GLY A 152 5.36 24.69 31.22
N SER A 153 5.52 25.57 30.21
CA SER A 153 4.41 26.08 29.39
C SER A 153 4.16 25.24 28.15
N GLY A 154 5.12 24.40 27.75
CA GLY A 154 5.04 23.50 26.60
C GLY A 154 5.27 22.03 27.00
N SER A 155 4.89 21.13 26.10
CA SER A 155 5.21 19.70 26.16
C SER A 155 5.84 19.31 24.84
N VAL A 156 6.83 18.43 24.87
CA VAL A 156 7.41 17.85 23.65
C VAL A 156 7.22 16.34 23.66
N ASP A 157 7.03 15.78 22.47
CA ASP A 157 6.78 14.34 22.30
C ASP A 157 8.07 13.50 22.43
N CYS A 158 9.24 14.09 22.18
CA CYS A 158 10.54 13.41 22.29
C CYS A 158 11.58 14.34 22.92
N LEU A 159 11.96 14.06 24.17
CA LEU A 159 12.94 14.84 24.92
C LEU A 159 14.35 14.80 24.29
N SER A 160 14.71 13.69 23.66
CA SER A 160 16.01 13.55 22.98
C SER A 160 16.15 14.47 21.76
N ALA A 161 15.05 14.99 21.21
CA ALA A 161 15.12 16.01 20.16
C ALA A 161 15.61 17.37 20.69
N LEU A 162 15.36 17.64 21.98
CA LEU A 162 15.80 18.85 22.67
C LEU A 162 17.18 18.70 23.34
N ASP A 163 17.69 17.49 23.56
CA ASP A 163 19.05 17.25 24.07
C ASP A 163 20.08 17.35 22.93
N VAL A 164 20.40 18.58 22.55
CA VAL A 164 21.23 18.86 21.37
C VAL A 164 22.69 18.57 21.65
N ASN A 165 23.13 18.67 22.91
CA ASN A 165 24.52 18.49 23.31
C ASN A 165 24.87 17.07 23.80
N ASP A 166 23.88 16.16 23.88
CA ASP A 166 24.04 14.75 24.28
C ASP A 166 24.53 14.57 25.74
N ASP A 167 24.16 15.49 26.64
CA ASP A 167 24.58 15.42 28.05
C ASP A 167 23.58 14.70 28.97
N SER A 168 22.55 14.09 28.37
CA SER A 168 21.45 13.40 29.03
C SER A 168 20.59 14.33 29.89
N ALA A 169 20.64 15.65 29.69
CA ALA A 169 19.87 16.62 30.44
C ALA A 169 19.36 17.77 29.57
N VAL A 170 18.06 17.82 29.30
CA VAL A 170 17.44 18.99 28.66
C VAL A 170 17.52 20.20 29.59
N ASN A 171 18.35 21.17 29.23
CA ASN A 171 18.62 22.37 30.01
C ASN A 171 18.92 23.59 29.13
N LEU A 172 19.30 24.72 29.76
CA LEU A 172 19.53 25.97 29.02
C LEU A 172 20.73 25.88 28.05
N ALA A 173 21.67 24.96 28.29
CA ALA A 173 22.79 24.71 27.39
C ALA A 173 22.30 24.20 26.04
N ASP A 174 21.29 23.34 26.00
CA ASP A 174 20.71 22.82 24.76
C ASP A 174 20.10 23.90 23.90
N ILE A 175 19.39 24.85 24.53
CA ILE A 175 18.82 26.02 23.85
C ILE A 175 19.92 26.84 23.18
N VAL A 176 21.03 27.06 23.90
CA VAL A 176 22.18 27.80 23.37
C VAL A 176 22.84 27.03 22.22
N PHE A 177 22.93 25.70 22.32
CA PHE A 177 23.44 24.86 21.25
C PHE A 177 22.54 24.88 20.01
N GLY A 178 21.21 24.76 20.20
CA GLY A 178 20.19 24.83 19.15
C GLY A 178 20.12 26.19 18.45
N LEU A 179 20.19 27.30 19.21
CA LEU A 179 20.31 28.63 18.62
C LEU A 179 21.60 28.75 17.79
N GLY A 180 22.70 28.16 18.25
CA GLY A 180 23.95 28.16 17.51
C GLY A 180 23.95 27.29 16.24
N SER A 181 23.12 26.26 16.15
CA SER A 181 22.90 25.50 14.90
C SER A 181 21.99 26.26 13.92
N VAL A 182 21.00 27.02 14.40
CA VAL A 182 20.13 27.88 13.57
C VAL A 182 20.89 29.07 12.99
N PHE A 183 21.76 29.71 13.78
CA PHE A 183 22.49 30.92 13.37
C PHE A 183 23.95 30.69 12.94
N GLY A 184 24.38 29.42 12.87
CA GLY A 184 25.64 29.03 12.22
C GLY A 184 26.92 29.24 13.03
N SER A 185 26.85 29.37 14.36
CA SER A 185 28.03 29.54 15.21
C SER A 185 28.62 28.22 15.74
N ASN A 186 27.86 27.13 15.69
CA ASN A 186 28.28 25.83 16.23
C ASN A 186 28.46 24.81 15.09
N SER A 187 29.62 24.16 15.04
CA SER A 187 29.77 22.89 14.32
C SER A 187 29.08 21.79 15.12
N ALA A 188 28.32 20.91 14.48
CA ALA A 188 27.74 19.73 15.12
C ALA A 188 28.82 18.97 15.95
N PRO A 189 28.50 18.46 17.15
CA PRO A 189 29.50 17.88 18.07
C PRO A 189 30.06 16.55 17.56
N SER A 190 31.36 16.39 17.34
CA SER A 190 31.97 15.25 16.61
C SER A 190 31.47 13.85 16.99
N ALA A 191 31.32 12.98 15.98
CA ALA A 191 30.82 11.60 15.97
C ALA A 191 31.24 10.69 17.17
N PRO A 192 30.47 9.63 17.52
CA PRO A 192 29.79 8.72 16.60
C PRO A 192 28.34 9.14 16.35
N TYR A 193 28.12 9.90 15.28
CA TYR A 193 26.78 10.27 14.86
C TYR A 193 26.11 9.05 14.23
N PRO A 194 24.84 8.79 14.52
CA PRO A 194 24.07 7.83 13.77
C PRO A 194 23.45 8.52 12.54
N ALA A 195 23.29 7.74 11.48
CA ALA A 195 22.36 8.07 10.41
C ALA A 195 20.91 8.02 10.93
N CYS A 196 19.98 8.67 10.22
CA CYS A 196 18.54 8.71 10.53
C CYS A 196 17.99 7.33 10.99
N GLY A 197 17.19 7.33 12.06
CA GLY A 197 16.32 6.20 12.44
C GLY A 197 16.69 5.47 13.73
N THR A 198 17.84 5.72 14.34
CA THR A 198 18.15 5.24 15.69
C THR A 198 19.00 6.29 16.38
N ASP A 199 18.55 6.79 17.53
CA ASP A 199 19.48 7.30 18.52
C ASP A 199 20.06 6.08 19.26
N PRO A 200 21.34 5.72 19.06
CA PRO A 200 21.98 4.58 19.70
C PRO A 200 22.57 4.97 21.05
N THR A 201 22.40 6.21 21.51
CA THR A 201 22.78 6.55 22.88
C THR A 201 21.78 5.89 23.83
N PRO A 202 22.21 5.39 25.00
CA PRO A 202 21.33 4.80 26.02
C PRO A 202 20.27 5.76 26.60
N ASP A 203 20.17 6.98 26.08
CA ASP A 203 19.57 8.13 26.75
C ASP A 203 18.21 8.46 26.13
N ALA A 204 17.34 7.46 26.12
CA ALA A 204 15.94 7.61 25.75
C ALA A 204 15.20 8.38 26.85
N LEU A 205 15.44 9.69 26.96
CA LEU A 205 14.92 10.52 28.05
C LEU A 205 13.39 10.52 28.14
N ALA A 206 12.69 10.32 27.01
CA ALA A 206 11.29 9.90 26.98
C ALA A 206 10.78 9.57 25.58
N CYS A 207 11.66 9.38 24.58
CA CYS A 207 11.22 8.90 23.28
C CYS A 207 10.91 7.41 23.45
N LEU A 208 9.80 7.14 24.14
CA LEU A 208 9.07 5.89 23.99
C LEU A 208 8.85 5.80 22.51
N VAL A 209 9.60 4.90 21.89
CA VAL A 209 9.30 4.32 20.59
C VAL A 209 7.78 4.23 20.55
N SER A 210 7.11 5.16 19.87
CA SER A 210 5.70 4.95 19.56
C SER A 210 5.76 3.66 18.77
N ALA A 211 5.27 2.59 19.38
CA ALA A 211 5.44 1.24 18.91
C ALA A 211 4.88 1.16 17.48
N ASN A 212 5.79 1.33 16.51
CA ASN A 212 5.73 1.12 15.07
C ASN A 212 6.91 1.87 14.40
N CYS A 213 8.13 1.61 14.87
CA CYS A 213 9.25 1.49 13.93
C CYS A 213 9.29 0.02 13.50
N PRO A 214 9.23 -0.31 12.20
CA PRO A 214 9.39 -1.69 11.72
C PRO A 214 10.79 -2.25 12.00
#